data_AF-A0A0G1WA56-F1
#
_entry.id   AF-A0A0G1WA56-F1
#
_cell.length_a   1.000
_cell.length_b   1.000
_cell.length_c   1.000
_cell.angle_alpha   90.00
_cell.angle_beta   90.00
_cell.angle_gamma   90.00
#
_symmetry.space_group_name_H-M   'P 1'
#
loop_
_entity.id
_entity.type
_entity.pdbx_description
1 polymer ?
#
loop_
_entity_poly.entity_id
_entity_poly.type
_entity_poly.pdbx_seq_one_letter_code
_entity_poly.pdbx_strand_id
1 'polypeptide(L)'
;MLENGQNVPWWEPALKLFGEVTGLIAAPIVIALYVGRWLDERFDTDPIFFIGITAMAMILSTIAIVRISTRYMKEMEKNDKKNNGNTTSNK
;
A
#
# COMPACT_ATOMS: atom_id res chain seq x y z
N MET A 1 -0.41 37.93 -16.47
CA MET A 1 0.33 37.03 -15.56
C MET A 1 -0.59 35.85 -15.30
N LEU A 2 -0.30 34.68 -15.87
CA LEU A 2 -1.18 33.51 -15.71
C LEU A 2 -0.82 32.81 -14.40
N GLU A 3 -1.82 32.71 -13.52
CA GLU A 3 -1.79 32.02 -12.25
C GLU A 3 -1.43 30.55 -12.49
N ASN A 4 -0.24 30.16 -12.05
CA ASN A 4 0.27 28.79 -12.12
C ASN A 4 -0.39 27.97 -11.00
N GLY A 5 -1.71 27.84 -11.06
CA GLY A 5 -2.45 26.88 -10.24
C GLY A 5 -2.00 25.50 -10.68
N GLN A 6 -1.37 24.76 -9.77
CA GLN A 6 -0.89 23.40 -10.01
C GLN A 6 -2.05 22.53 -10.52
N ASN A 7 -2.16 22.42 -11.84
CA ASN A 7 -3.17 21.63 -12.52
C ASN A 7 -2.70 20.17 -12.47
N VAL A 8 -2.82 19.55 -11.30
CA VAL A 8 -2.55 18.12 -11.14
C VAL A 8 -3.50 17.37 -12.08
N PRO A 9 -2.98 16.62 -13.07
CA PRO A 9 -3.83 15.95 -14.03
C PRO A 9 -4.79 14.99 -13.34
N TRP A 10 -6.05 14.96 -13.78
CA TRP A 10 -7.12 14.14 -13.16
C TRP A 10 -6.82 12.63 -13.09
N TRP A 11 -5.87 12.15 -13.91
CA TRP A 11 -5.41 10.76 -13.92
C TRP A 11 -4.28 10.47 -12.94
N GLU A 12 -3.54 11.49 -12.47
CA GLU A 12 -2.40 11.35 -11.57
C GLU A 12 -2.77 10.63 -10.26
N PRO A 13 -3.87 10.97 -9.57
CA PRO A 13 -4.26 10.30 -8.33
C PRO A 13 -4.59 8.82 -8.55
N ALA A 14 -5.23 8.49 -9.67
CA ALA A 14 -5.60 7.12 -10.01
C ALA A 14 -4.37 6.26 -10.31
N LEU A 15 -3.41 6.81 -11.07
CA LEU A 15 -2.13 6.14 -11.37
C LEU A 15 -1.30 5.94 -10.11
N LYS A 16 -1.30 6.91 -9.20
CA LYS A 16 -0.60 6.82 -7.92
C LYS A 16 -1.18 5.72 -7.03
N LEU A 17 -2.50 5.67 -6.88
CA LEU A 17 -3.18 4.62 -6.11
C LEU A 17 -2.93 3.24 -6.70
N PHE A 18 -3.03 3.11 -8.03
CA PHE A 18 -2.76 1.87 -8.74
C PHE A 18 -1.33 1.40 -8.50
N GLY A 19 -0.35 2.27 -8.70
CA GLY A 19 1.06 1.95 -8.48
C GLY A 19 1.37 1.56 -7.04
N GLU A 20 0.75 2.22 -6.05
CA GLU A 20 0.92 1.88 -4.63
C GLU A 20 0.34 0.50 -4.31
N VAL A 21 -0.86 0.18 -4.79
CA VAL A 21 -1.49 -1.14 -4.58
C VAL A 21 -0.74 -2.25 -5.33
N THR A 22 -0.44 -2.05 -6.61
CA THR A 22 0.30 -3.01 -7.42
C THR A 22 1.70 -3.25 -6.88
N GLY A 23 2.41 -2.19 -6.47
CA GLY A 23 3.72 -2.31 -5.84
C GLY A 23 3.67 -3.13 -4.55
N LEU A 24 2.61 -2.95 -3.75
CA LEU A 24 2.42 -3.65 -2.49
C LEU A 24 2.06 -5.14 -2.66
N ILE A 25 1.47 -5.53 -3.79
CA ILE A 25 1.21 -6.93 -4.16
C ILE A 25 2.42 -7.57 -4.84
N ALA A 26 3.05 -6.85 -5.78
CA ALA A 26 4.18 -7.36 -6.55
C ALA A 26 5.41 -7.60 -5.67
N ALA A 27 5.69 -6.71 -4.71
CA ALA A 27 6.83 -6.84 -3.81
C ALA A 27 6.86 -8.18 -3.04
N PRO A 28 5.80 -8.59 -2.30
CA PRO A 28 5.81 -9.85 -1.57
C PRO A 28 5.84 -11.08 -2.49
N ILE A 29 5.28 -11.01 -3.69
CA ILE A 29 5.35 -12.10 -4.68
C ILE A 29 6.78 -12.29 -5.18
N VAL A 30 7.46 -11.20 -5.56
CA VAL A 30 8.86 -11.26 -6.04
C VAL A 30 9.80 -11.73 -4.94
N ILE A 31 9.61 -11.24 -3.70
CA ILE A 31 10.37 -11.70 -2.54
C ILE A 31 10.13 -13.19 -2.31
N ALA A 32 8.87 -13.64 -2.37
CA ALA A 32 8.52 -15.04 -2.19
C ALA A 32 9.15 -15.96 -3.24
N LEU A 33 9.18 -15.53 -4.51
CA LEU A 33 9.80 -16.28 -5.60
C LEU A 33 11.30 -16.42 -5.40
N TYR A 34 12.01 -15.32 -5.08
CA TYR A 34 13.45 -15.35 -4.93
C TYR A 34 13.89 -16.08 -3.66
N VAL A 35 13.27 -15.76 -2.51
CA VAL A 35 13.63 -16.37 -1.23
C VAL A 35 13.17 -17.82 -1.19
N GLY A 36 11.97 -18.12 -1.70
CA GLY A 36 11.42 -19.48 -1.75
C GLY A 36 12.27 -20.42 -2.58
N ARG A 37 12.59 -20.01 -3.82
CA ARG A 37 13.43 -20.82 -4.70
C ARG A 37 14.85 -21.01 -4.15
N TRP A 38 15.45 -19.96 -3.58
CA TRP A 38 16.77 -20.07 -2.97
C TRP A 38 16.80 -21.04 -1.78
N LEU A 39 15.73 -21.08 -0.98
CA LEU A 39 15.61 -22.00 0.13
C LEU A 39 15.37 -23.44 -0.36
N ASP A 40 14.48 -23.63 -1.33
CA ASP A 40 14.24 -24.96 -1.93
C ASP A 40 15.53 -25.54 -2.54
N GLU A 41 16.32 -24.76 -3.28
CA GLU A 41 17.62 -25.18 -3.84
C GLU A 41 18.68 -25.48 -2.76
N ARG A 42 18.64 -24.79 -1.61
CA ARG A 42 19.60 -24.99 -0.51
C ARG A 42 19.37 -26.29 0.24
N PHE A 43 18.11 -26.71 0.36
CA PHE A 43 17.69 -27.87 1.15
C PHE A 43 17.35 -29.10 0.30
N ASP A 44 17.56 -29.05 -1.02
CA ASP A 44 17.24 -30.12 -1.99
C ASP A 44 15.82 -30.69 -1.77
N THR A 45 14.91 -29.79 -1.41
CA THR A 45 13.53 -30.13 -1.05
C THR A 45 12.64 -29.79 -2.24
N ASP A 46 11.68 -30.66 -2.54
CA ASP A 46 10.51 -30.32 -3.38
C ASP A 46 9.91 -28.97 -2.95
N PRO A 47 9.13 -28.24 -3.78
CA PRO A 47 8.84 -26.81 -3.63
C PRO A 47 7.92 -26.45 -2.44
N ILE A 48 8.32 -26.84 -1.24
CA ILE A 48 7.60 -26.76 0.03
C ILE A 48 7.94 -25.42 0.68
N PHE A 49 9.19 -24.94 0.59
CA PHE A 49 9.54 -23.61 1.10
C PHE A 49 8.93 -22.52 0.23
N PHE A 50 8.85 -22.72 -1.09
CA PHE A 50 8.08 -21.82 -1.95
C PHE A 50 6.61 -21.70 -1.50
N ILE A 51 5.93 -22.81 -1.19
CA ILE A 51 4.54 -22.81 -0.71
C ILE A 51 4.43 -22.10 0.65
N GLY A 52 5.33 -22.41 1.59
CA GLY A 52 5.35 -21.81 2.92
C GLY A 52 5.57 -20.29 2.87
N ILE A 53 6.52 -19.84 2.04
CA ILE A 53 6.82 -18.42 1.88
C ILE A 53 5.70 -17.71 1.11
N THR A 54 5.08 -18.34 0.12
CA THR A 54 3.91 -17.79 -0.58
C THR A 54 2.74 -17.59 0.38
N ALA A 55 2.46 -18.58 1.24
CA ALA A 55 1.44 -18.45 2.28
C ALA A 55 1.76 -17.31 3.26
N MET A 56 3.02 -17.18 3.68
CA MET A 56 3.45 -16.10 4.57
C MET A 56 3.37 -14.72 3.88
N ALA A 57 3.75 -14.62 2.62
CA ALA A 57 3.63 -13.43 1.78
C ALA A 57 2.16 -12.98 1.63
N MET A 58 1.24 -13.93 1.51
CA MET A 58 -0.20 -13.65 1.45
C MET A 58 -0.73 -13.02 2.75
N ILE A 59 -0.28 -13.52 3.90
CA ILE A 59 -0.63 -12.96 5.21
C ILE A 59 -0.05 -11.54 5.35
N LEU A 60 1.22 -11.34 4.99
CA LEU A 60 1.87 -10.03 5.03
C LEU A 60 1.16 -9.01 4.13
N SER A 61 0.74 -9.43 2.93
CA SER A 61 -0.03 -8.58 2.02
C SER A 61 -1.35 -8.13 2.65
N THR A 62 -2.09 -9.06 3.27
CA THR A 62 -3.34 -8.77 3.97
C THR A 62 -3.13 -7.74 5.09
N ILE A 63 -2.10 -7.93 5.92
CA ILE A 63 -1.77 -7.00 7.02
C ILE A 63 -1.39 -5.62 6.47
N ALA A 64 -0.59 -5.57 5.41
CA ALA A 64 -0.16 -4.32 4.79
C ALA A 64 -1.36 -3.52 4.25
N ILE A 65 -2.29 -4.18 3.54
CA ILE A 65 -3.52 -3.56 3.05
C ILE A 65 -4.37 -3.00 4.19
N VAL A 66 -4.57 -3.77 5.26
CA VAL A 66 -5.34 -3.32 6.44
C VAL A 66 -4.67 -2.10 7.08
N ARG A 67 -3.35 -2.07 7.15
CA ARG A 67 -2.59 -0.92 7.69
C ARG A 67 -2.72 0.32 6.82
N ILE A 68 -2.62 0.19 5.48
CA ILE A 68 -2.83 1.30 4.54
C ILE A 68 -4.26 1.84 4.69
N SER A 69 -5.24 0.95 4.68
CA SER A 69 -6.66 1.31 4.74
C SER A 69 -7.00 2.04 6.05
N THR A 70 -6.56 1.50 7.19
CA THR A 70 -6.78 2.15 8.51
C THR A 70 -6.08 3.50 8.64
N ARG A 71 -4.91 3.67 8.00
CA ARG A 71 -4.22 4.97 7.95
C ARG A 71 -5.01 5.99 7.13
N TYR A 72 -5.45 5.60 5.94
CA TYR A 72 -6.29 6.43 5.07
C TYR A 72 -7.55 6.89 5.80
N MET A 73 -8.26 5.97 6.46
CA MET A 73 -9.47 6.30 7.24
C MET A 73 -9.18 7.32 8.35
N LYS A 74 -8.08 7.15 9.10
CA LYS A 74 -7.68 8.11 10.14
C LYS A 74 -7.29 9.48 9.59
N GLU A 75 -6.64 9.53 8.42
CA GLU A 75 -6.30 10.79 7.76
C GLU A 75 -7.56 11.53 7.30
N MET A 76 -8.58 10.83 6.80
CA MET A 76 -9.87 11.44 6.46
C MET A 76 -10.57 12.02 7.71
N GLU A 77 -10.65 11.25 8.79
CA GLU A 77 -11.30 11.67 10.05
C GLU A 77 -10.60 12.88 10.71
N LYS A 78 -9.26 12.93 10.63
CA LYS A 78 -8.47 14.02 11.21
C LYS A 78 -8.61 15.33 10.42
N ASN A 79 -8.78 15.24 9.11
CA ASN A 79 -9.01 16.40 8.26
C ASN A 79 -10.43 16.98 8.45
N ASP A 80 -11.45 16.14 8.67
CA ASP A 80 -12.81 16.59 9.00
C ASP A 80 -12.88 17.32 10.34
N LYS A 81 -12.24 16.79 11.40
CA LYS A 81 -12.24 17.44 12.73
C LYS A 81 -11.49 18.78 12.77
N LYS A 82 -10.49 18.98 11.91
CA LYS A 82 -9.73 20.23 11.85
C LYS A 82 -10.51 21.36 11.17
N ASN A 83 -11.45 21.05 10.27
CA ASN A 83 -12.28 22.03 9.58
C ASN A 83 -13.43 22.55 10.46
N ASN A 84 -13.98 21.71 11.34
CA ASN A 84 -15.12 22.07 12.20
C ASN A 84 -14.74 22.88 13.47
N GLY A 85 -13.45 23.05 13.76
CA GLY A 85 -12.97 23.85 14.89
C GLY A 85 -12.79 25.34 14.58
N ASN A 86 -12.72 25.73 13.31
CA ASN A 86 -12.42 27.11 12.90
C ASN A 86 -13.67 27.92 12.50
N THR A 87 -14.83 27.28 12.35
CA THR A 87 -16.07 27.94 11.89
C THR A 87 -16.94 28.48 13.03
N THR A 88 -16.59 28.18 14.30
CA THR A 88 -17.35 28.62 15.49
C THR A 88 -16.60 29.65 16.34
N SER A 89 -15.68 30.40 15.73
CA SER A 89 -15.02 31.56 16.36
C SER A 89 -15.08 32.79 15.46
N ASN A 90 -16.17 32.93 14.70
CA ASN A 90 -16.51 34.20 14.07
C ASN A 90 -18.02 34.32 13.88
N LYS A 91 -18.74 34.49 15.00
CA LYS A 91 -20.02 35.20 15.01
C LYS A 91 -20.34 35.74 16.38
#